data_AF-A0A9Q3EDI7-F1
#
_entry.id   AF-A0A9Q3EDI7-F1
#
_cell.length_a   1.000
_cell.length_b   1.000
_cell.length_c   1.000
_cell.angle_alpha   90.00
_cell.angle_beta   90.00
_cell.angle_gamma   90.00
#
_symmetry.space_group_name_H-M   'P 1'
#
loop_
_entity.id
_entity.type
_entity.pdbx_description
1 polymer ?
#
loop_
_entity_poly.entity_id
_entity_poly.type
_entity_poly.pdbx_seq_one_letter_code
_entity_poly.pdbx_strand_id
1 'polypeptide(L)' 'MRQEYINVLYTYKNAFASDNEPLGIIKGHEVDITLNIDRPYPPLLRRPAYRVQELIQLGVLRKGGHNEEL' A
#
# COMPACT_ATOMS: atom_id res chain seq x y z
N MET A 1 9.34 -35.26 -2.93
CA MET A 1 8.24 -34.50 -2.30
C MET A 1 8.71 -33.38 -1.37
N ARG A 2 9.18 -33.63 -0.13
CA ARG A 2 9.49 -32.52 0.82
C ARG A 2 10.61 -31.58 0.33
N GLN A 3 11.63 -32.13 -0.32
CA GLN A 3 12.75 -31.35 -0.86
C GLN A 3 12.35 -30.47 -2.06
N GLU A 4 11.40 -30.93 -2.88
CA GLU A 4 10.90 -30.15 -4.03
C GLU A 4 10.15 -28.91 -3.56
N TYR A 5 9.34 -29.03 -2.52
CA TYR A 5 8.66 -27.88 -1.91
C TYR A 5 9.63 -26.86 -1.35
N ILE A 6 10.68 -27.31 -0.65
CA ILE A 6 11.72 -26.42 -0.12
C ILE A 6 12.42 -25.68 -1.26
N ASN A 7 12.75 -26.38 -2.35
CA ASN A 7 13.39 -25.76 -3.52
C ASN A 7 12.48 -24.69 -4.13
N VAL A 8 11.19 -24.97 -4.33
CA VAL A 8 10.22 -24.01 -4.87
C VAL A 8 10.11 -22.77 -3.97
N LEU A 9 9.92 -22.96 -2.66
CA LEU A 9 9.80 -21.85 -1.72
C LEU A 9 11.09 -20.99 -1.68
N TYR A 10 12.25 -21.64 -1.79
CA TYR A 10 13.54 -20.93 -1.84
C TYR A 10 13.71 -20.15 -3.15
N THR A 11 13.36 -20.76 -4.29
CA THR A 11 13.42 -20.12 -5.61
C THR A 11 12.53 -18.88 -5.68
N TYR A 12 11.33 -18.95 -5.10
CA TYR A 12 10.37 -17.85 -5.12
C TYR A 12 10.31 -17.05 -3.82
N LYS A 13 11.36 -17.09 -2.98
CA LYS A 13 11.36 -16.43 -1.66
C LYS A 13 10.98 -14.94 -1.71
N ASN A 14 11.34 -14.24 -2.78
CA ASN A 14 11.06 -12.81 -2.97
C ASN A 14 9.60 -12.52 -3.38
N ALA A 15 8.83 -13.55 -3.74
CA ALA A 15 7.40 -13.41 -4.02
C ALA A 15 6.56 -13.38 -2.73
N PHE A 16 7.16 -13.69 -1.58
CA PHE A 16 6.50 -13.70 -0.29
C PHE A 16 6.84 -12.43 0.50
N ALA A 17 5.89 -11.97 1.30
CA ALA A 17 6.14 -10.91 2.28
C ALA A 17 7.16 -11.38 3.32
N SER A 18 8.08 -10.50 3.70
CA SER A 18 9.05 -10.73 4.77
C SER A 18 9.00 -9.58 5.78
N ASP A 19 9.63 -9.74 6.94
CA ASP A 19 9.67 -8.67 7.96
C ASP A 19 10.34 -7.39 7.43
N ASN A 20 11.28 -7.52 6.49
CA ASN A 20 11.95 -6.40 5.84
C ASN A 20 11.15 -5.85 4.64
N GLU A 21 10.38 -6.70 3.96
CA GLU A 21 9.56 -6.36 2.79
C GLU A 21 8.12 -6.87 2.96
N PRO A 22 7.34 -6.26 3.88
CA PRO A 22 6.05 -6.79 4.33
C PRO A 22 4.92 -6.72 3.30
N LEU A 23 5.10 -5.92 2.24
CA LEU A 23 4.09 -5.73 1.18
C LEU A 23 4.49 -6.39 -0.15
N GLY A 24 5.70 -6.95 -0.22
CA GLY A 24 6.29 -7.41 -1.48
C GLY A 24 6.55 -6.27 -2.47
N ILE A 25 7.49 -6.48 -3.40
CA ILE A 25 7.79 -5.49 -4.45
C ILE A 25 6.81 -5.68 -5.60
N ILE A 26 5.59 -5.15 -5.49
CA ILE A 26 4.68 -5.09 -6.64
C ILE A 26 5.18 -3.97 -7.55
N LYS A 27 5.54 -4.24 -8.80
CA LYS A 27 5.96 -3.20 -9.77
C LYS A 27 4.84 -2.94 -10.75
N GLY A 28 4.61 -1.67 -11.13
CA GLY A 28 3.67 -1.30 -12.19
C GLY A 28 2.19 -1.31 -11.82
N HIS A 29 1.85 -1.17 -10.53
CA HIS A 29 0.47 -1.13 -10.02
C HIS A 29 0.05 0.29 -9.62
N GLU A 30 0.72 1.30 -10.16
CA GLU A 30 0.36 2.71 -9.99
C GLU A 30 -1.00 2.96 -10.65
N VAL A 31 -1.91 3.57 -9.90
CA VAL A 31 -3.26 3.89 -10.38
C VAL A 31 -3.38 5.40 -10.47
N ASP A 32 -3.68 5.90 -11.67
CA ASP A 32 -4.11 7.28 -11.85
C ASP A 32 -5.64 7.35 -11.67
N ILE A 33 -6.09 8.11 -10.68
CA ILE A 33 -7.50 8.27 -10.36
C ILE A 33 -7.90 9.72 -10.64
N THR A 34 -8.57 9.93 -11.77
CA THR A 34 -9.17 11.23 -12.11
C THR A 34 -10.57 11.33 -11.53
N LEU A 35 -10.85 12.41 -10.80
CA LEU A 35 -12.20 12.69 -10.31
C LEU A 35 -13.05 13.26 -11.44
N ASN A 36 -14.16 12.59 -11.76
CA ASN A 36 -15.14 13.03 -12.76
C ASN A 36 -16.23 13.94 -12.18
N ILE A 37 -16.07 14.41 -10.94
CA ILE A 37 -17.06 15.24 -10.25
C ILE A 37 -16.54 16.66 -10.08
N ASP A 38 -17.42 17.61 -10.37
CA ASP A 38 -17.27 18.99 -9.91
C ASP A 38 -17.66 19.09 -8.43
N ARG A 39 -17.16 20.13 -7.76
CA ARG A 39 -17.47 20.41 -6.34
C ARG A 39 -18.98 20.34 -6.08
N PRO A 40 -19.42 19.86 -4.90
CA PRO A 40 -18.63 19.66 -3.68
C PRO A 40 -18.05 18.26 -3.50
N TYR A 41 -16.86 18.19 -2.88
CA TYR A 41 -16.20 16.93 -2.55
C TYR A 41 -16.98 16.12 -1.50
N PRO A 42 -16.80 14.78 -1.46
CA PRO A 42 -17.41 13.94 -0.44
C PRO A 42 -17.10 14.42 0.99
N PRO A 43 -18.02 14.22 1.96
CA PRO A 43 -17.80 14.63 3.33
C PRO A 43 -16.55 13.96 3.93
N LEU A 44 -15.78 14.74 4.68
CA LEU A 44 -14.54 14.28 5.33
C LEU A 44 -14.80 13.05 6.19
N LEU A 45 -13.89 12.06 6.09
CA LEU A 45 -13.90 10.89 6.96
C LEU A 45 -13.78 11.35 8.42
N ARG A 46 -14.85 11.12 9.20
CA ARG A 46 -14.97 11.62 10.58
C ARG A 46 -14.03 10.94 11.57
N ARG A 47 -13.46 9.78 11.25
CA ARG A 47 -12.52 9.05 12.10
C ARG A 47 -11.46 8.33 11.27
N PRO A 48 -10.17 8.43 11.63
CA PRO A 48 -9.14 7.60 11.02
C PRO A 48 -9.37 6.12 11.35
N ALA A 49 -9.00 5.23 10.43
CA ALA A 49 -9.06 3.78 10.64
C ALA A 49 -8.10 3.34 11.77
N TYR A 50 -8.37 2.21 12.41
CA TYR A 50 -7.69 1.74 13.63
C TYR A 50 -6.20 1.31 13.47
N ARG A 51 -5.59 1.43 12.27
CA ARG A 51 -4.19 1.01 11.99
C ARG A 51 -3.35 2.05 11.26
N VAL A 52 -3.68 3.34 11.37
CA VAL A 52 -2.97 4.39 10.61
C VAL A 52 -1.47 4.41 10.92
N GLN A 53 -1.04 4.24 12.17
CA GLN A 53 0.39 4.30 12.51
C GLN A 53 1.21 3.21 11.80
N GLU A 54 0.68 1.99 11.76
CA GLU A 54 1.34 0.86 11.10
C GLU A 54 1.45 1.10 9.59
N LEU A 55 0.39 1.60 8.95
CA LEU A 55 0.41 1.91 7.53
C LEU A 55 1.37 3.05 7.17
N ILE A 56 1.62 3.98 8.10
CA ILE A 56 2.67 5.01 7.95
C ILE A 56 4.06 4.37 8.04
N GLN A 57 4.29 3.50 9.02
CA GLN A 57 5.58 2.80 9.17
C GLN A 57 5.91 1.92 7.96
N LEU A 58 4.88 1.31 7.36
CA LEU A 58 5.00 0.50 6.15
C LEU A 58 5.15 1.33 4.85
N GLY A 59 5.10 2.66 4.93
CA GLY A 59 5.21 3.56 3.77
C GLY A 59 3.98 3.56 2.85
N VAL A 60 2.89 2.88 3.22
CA VAL A 60 1.62 2.85 2.47
C VAL A 60 0.91 4.20 2.57
N LEU A 61 0.93 4.79 3.76
CA LEU A 61 0.42 6.14 3.99
C LEU A 61 1.58 7.09 4.19
N ARG A 62 1.51 8.23 3.50
CA ARG A 62 2.41 9.37 3.71
C ARG A 62 1.60 10.60 4.07
N LYS A 63 2.19 11.52 4.83
CA LYS A 63 1.58 12.83 5.07
C LYS A 63 1.50 13.58 3.73
N GLY A 64 0.30 13.67 3.16
CA GLY A 64 0.01 14.61 2.07
C GLY A 64 -0.11 16.02 2.64
N GLY A 65 0.45 17.02 1.94
CA GLY A 65 0.18 18.41 2.26
C GLY A 65 -1.29 18.75 2.01
N HIS A 66 -1.84 19.70 2.76
CA HIS A 66 -3.04 20.40 2.32
C HIS A 66 -2.68 21.08 0.99
N ASN A 67 -3.36 20.73 -0.10
CA ASN A 67 -3.43 21.62 -1.26
C ASN A 67 -4.30 22.81 -0.83
N GLU A 68 -3.74 23.70 -0.02
CA GLU A 68 -4.27 25.04 0.17
C GLU A 68 -3.60 25.95 -0.85
N GLU A 69 -4.44 26.44 -1.76
CA GLU A 69 -4.26 27.62 -2.62
C GLU A 69 -3.44 27.47 -3.91
N LEU A 70 -4.14 27.05 -4.97
CA LEU A 70 -4.18 27.81 -6.23
C LEU A 70 -5.27 28.88 -6.11
#